data_AF-A0A850CB78-F1
#
_entry.id   AF-A0A850CB78-F1
#
_cell.length_a   1.000
_cell.length_b   1.000
_cell.length_c   1.000
_cell.angle_alpha   90.00
_cell.angle_beta   90.00
_cell.angle_gamma   90.00
#
_symmetry.space_group_name_H-M   'P 1'
#
loop_
_entity.id
_entity.type
_entity.pdbx_description
1 polymer ?
#
loop_
_entity_poly.entity_id
_entity_poly.type
_entity_poly.pdbx_seq_one_letter_code
_entity_poly.pdbx_strand_id
1 'polypeptide(L)'
;MAFKDLDEFYSSSLPLPISGKVYIIRDVDAKTGLWMTRMFEAGIAAHQGKTPADVPVLDDDEEKTLYERALGERVYDEMMADGVSWGKLKHAAITAMMWHVGNIAAAERFWEAGADPEAGREATGTRASRRASKAVAKSAPSRASRSTTTDGKPKPQAALPGA
;
A
#
# COMPACT_ATOMS: atom_id res chain seq x y z
N MET A 1 8.65 -30.57 -18.58
CA MET A 1 7.58 -30.46 -17.55
C MET A 1 6.57 -29.47 -18.11
N ALA A 2 5.29 -29.87 -18.21
CA ALA A 2 4.23 -28.98 -18.67
C ALA A 2 3.54 -28.34 -17.46
N PHE A 3 3.22 -27.06 -17.54
CA PHE A 3 2.39 -26.37 -16.54
C PHE A 3 0.95 -26.90 -16.61
N LYS A 4 0.26 -26.94 -15.46
CA LYS A 4 -1.18 -27.25 -15.39
C LYS A 4 -1.98 -26.06 -15.94
N ASP A 5 -3.19 -26.33 -16.42
CA ASP A 5 -4.11 -25.27 -16.83
C ASP A 5 -4.43 -24.36 -15.64
N LEU A 6 -4.41 -23.04 -15.89
CA LEU A 6 -4.63 -22.03 -14.88
C LEU A 6 -6.09 -22.06 -14.37
N ASP A 7 -7.03 -22.38 -15.25
CA ASP A 7 -8.46 -22.42 -14.94
C ASP A 7 -8.83 -23.55 -13.96
N GLU A 8 -7.94 -24.53 -13.75
CA GLU A 8 -8.15 -25.63 -12.79
C GLU A 8 -8.04 -25.18 -11.32
N PHE A 9 -7.31 -24.10 -11.04
CA PHE A 9 -7.04 -23.67 -9.67
C PHE A 9 -7.17 -22.16 -9.43
N TYR A 10 -7.26 -21.36 -10.49
CA TYR A 10 -7.47 -19.92 -10.37
C TYR A 10 -8.96 -19.61 -10.23
N SER A 11 -9.37 -19.08 -9.08
CA SER A 11 -10.73 -18.57 -8.90
C SER A 11 -10.85 -17.20 -9.54
N SER A 12 -11.57 -17.10 -10.66
CA SER A 12 -11.86 -15.85 -11.37
C SER A 12 -12.97 -15.01 -10.72
N SER A 13 -13.35 -15.34 -9.48
CA SER A 13 -14.37 -14.62 -8.74
C SER A 13 -14.07 -14.50 -7.25
N LEU A 14 -14.55 -13.40 -6.68
CA LEU A 14 -14.47 -13.06 -5.26
C LEU A 14 -15.87 -12.87 -4.67
N PRO A 15 -16.35 -13.79 -3.81
CA PRO A 15 -17.63 -13.63 -3.13
C PRO A 15 -17.51 -12.71 -1.91
N LEU A 16 -18.28 -11.63 -1.86
CA LEU A 16 -18.34 -10.71 -0.71
C LEU A 16 -19.74 -10.69 -0.06
N PRO A 17 -19.88 -11.14 1.19
CA PRO A 17 -21.16 -11.12 1.90
C PRO A 17 -21.45 -9.74 2.52
N ILE A 18 -22.51 -9.06 2.09
CA ILE A 18 -22.93 -7.74 2.59
C ILE A 18 -24.42 -7.75 2.90
N SER A 19 -24.78 -7.45 4.15
CA SER A 19 -26.18 -7.31 4.59
C SER A 19 -27.06 -8.53 4.26
N GLY A 20 -26.52 -9.74 4.35
CA GLY A 20 -27.25 -10.99 4.08
C GLY A 20 -27.29 -11.42 2.60
N LYS A 21 -26.70 -10.65 1.69
CA LYS A 21 -26.55 -10.98 0.26
C LYS A 21 -25.07 -11.20 -0.08
N VAL A 22 -24.78 -12.12 -0.99
CA VAL A 22 -23.41 -12.37 -1.47
C VAL A 22 -23.27 -11.78 -2.87
N TYR A 23 -22.35 -10.84 -3.01
CA TYR A 23 -22.00 -10.22 -4.29
C TYR A 23 -20.81 -10.96 -4.89
N ILE A 24 -20.91 -11.33 -6.17
CA ILE A 24 -19.86 -12.07 -6.87
C ILE A 24 -19.10 -11.12 -7.78
N ILE A 25 -17.92 -10.70 -7.34
CA ILE A 25 -17.02 -9.85 -8.12
C ILE A 25 -16.27 -10.75 -9.09
N ARG A 26 -16.16 -10.33 -10.34
CA ARG A 26 -15.39 -11.05 -11.37
C ARG A 26 -14.02 -10.43 -11.54
N ASP A 27 -13.10 -11.22 -12.06
CA ASP A 27 -11.79 -10.71 -12.48
C ASP A 27 -11.93 -9.60 -13.53
N VAL A 28 -11.01 -8.65 -13.47
CA VAL A 28 -10.98 -7.50 -14.39
C VAL A 28 -10.15 -7.82 -15.63
N ASP A 29 -10.39 -7.10 -16.72
CA ASP A 29 -9.53 -7.23 -17.89
C ASP A 29 -8.12 -6.72 -17.58
N ALA A 30 -7.11 -7.22 -18.32
CA ALA A 30 -5.70 -6.92 -18.07
C ALA A 30 -5.36 -5.41 -18.10
N LYS A 31 -6.09 -4.60 -18.89
CA LYS A 31 -5.86 -3.15 -18.96
C LYS A 31 -6.35 -2.47 -17.68
N THR A 32 -7.51 -2.88 -17.19
CA THR A 32 -8.06 -2.40 -15.92
C THR A 32 -7.18 -2.84 -14.73
N GLY A 33 -6.71 -4.09 -14.73
CA GLY A 33 -5.78 -4.59 -13.70
C GLY A 33 -4.47 -3.80 -13.66
N LEU A 34 -3.84 -3.53 -14.82
CA LEU A 34 -2.61 -2.73 -14.88
C LEU A 34 -2.81 -1.29 -14.38
N TRP A 35 -3.97 -0.70 -14.68
CA TRP A 35 -4.33 0.61 -14.17
C TRP A 35 -4.47 0.57 -12.64
N MET A 36 -5.21 -0.38 -12.07
CA MET A 36 -5.35 -0.54 -10.62
C MET A 36 -4.02 -0.75 -9.91
N THR A 37 -3.10 -1.52 -10.48
CA THR A 37 -1.76 -1.73 -9.89
C THR A 37 -1.01 -0.41 -9.73
N ARG A 38 -1.07 0.48 -10.74
CA ARG A 38 -0.44 1.81 -10.66
C ARG A 38 -1.04 2.67 -9.55
N MET A 39 -2.36 2.64 -9.40
CA MET A 39 -3.06 3.36 -8.33
C MET A 39 -2.69 2.80 -6.95
N PHE A 40 -2.61 1.48 -6.82
CA PHE A 40 -2.25 0.80 -5.57
C PHE A 40 -0.80 1.11 -5.14
N GLU A 41 0.16 1.03 -6.07
CA GLU A 41 1.56 1.37 -5.84
C GLU A 41 1.72 2.84 -5.42
N ALA A 42 0.99 3.75 -6.07
CA ALA A 42 0.98 5.17 -5.73
C ALA A 42 0.43 5.40 -4.31
N GLY A 43 -0.65 4.72 -3.94
CA GLY A 43 -1.22 4.77 -2.59
C GLY A 43 -0.26 4.25 -1.50
N ILE A 44 0.47 3.15 -1.78
CA ILE A 44 1.50 2.63 -0.89
C ILE A 44 2.66 3.63 -0.73
N ALA A 45 3.12 4.23 -1.83
CA ALA A 45 4.21 5.20 -1.80
C ALA A 45 3.85 6.42 -0.94
N ALA A 46 2.67 6.99 -1.17
CA ALA A 46 2.13 8.09 -0.38
C ALA A 46 2.04 7.76 1.12
N HIS A 47 1.57 6.55 1.47
CA HIS A 47 1.49 6.09 2.85
C HIS A 47 2.86 5.88 3.51
N GLN A 48 3.90 5.59 2.73
CA GLN A 48 5.29 5.50 3.22
C GLN A 48 5.97 6.86 3.40
N GLY A 49 5.24 7.98 3.21
CA GLY A 49 5.80 9.33 3.28
C GLY A 49 6.78 9.62 2.13
N LYS A 50 6.81 8.76 1.13
CA LYS A 50 7.46 9.04 -0.14
C LYS A 50 6.39 9.73 -0.97
N THR A 51 6.60 10.98 -1.33
CA THR A 51 5.87 11.60 -2.43
C THR A 51 6.65 11.30 -3.70
N PRO A 52 6.31 10.25 -4.48
CA PRO A 52 6.51 10.36 -5.92
C PRO A 52 5.90 11.69 -6.36
N ALA A 53 6.64 12.48 -7.12
CA ALA A 53 6.07 13.65 -7.79
C ALA A 53 4.90 13.27 -8.72
N ASP A 54 4.72 11.96 -8.96
CA ASP A 54 3.73 11.35 -9.85
C ASP A 54 2.64 10.53 -9.10
N VAL A 55 2.38 10.77 -7.81
CA VAL A 55 1.21 10.15 -7.15
C VAL A 55 -0.06 10.79 -7.71
N PRO A 56 -0.92 10.08 -8.46
CA PRO A 56 -2.25 10.59 -8.76
C PRO A 56 -3.02 10.74 -7.45
N VAL A 57 -3.25 11.99 -7.04
CA VAL A 57 -4.28 12.29 -6.05
C VAL A 57 -5.59 12.14 -6.79
N LEU A 58 -6.29 11.04 -6.51
CA LEU A 58 -7.61 10.81 -7.07
C LEU A 58 -8.55 11.89 -6.53
N ASP A 59 -9.25 12.57 -7.42
CA ASP A 59 -10.41 13.35 -7.02
C ASP A 59 -11.61 12.42 -6.73
N ASP A 60 -12.73 13.00 -6.28
CA ASP A 60 -13.92 12.22 -5.93
C ASP A 60 -14.50 11.43 -7.12
N ASP A 61 -14.35 11.94 -8.34
CA ASP A 61 -14.84 11.30 -9.58
C ASP A 61 -13.92 10.14 -10.01
N GLU A 62 -12.61 10.30 -9.83
CA GLU A 62 -11.62 9.26 -10.06
C GLU A 62 -11.67 8.17 -8.98
N GLU A 63 -11.94 8.51 -7.71
CA GLU A 63 -12.22 7.54 -6.65
C GLU A 63 -13.47 6.71 -6.98
N LYS A 64 -14.54 7.37 -7.45
CA LYS A 64 -15.75 6.66 -7.89
C LYS A 64 -15.45 5.70 -9.04
N THR A 65 -14.68 6.17 -10.04
CA THR A 65 -14.26 5.35 -11.19
C THR A 65 -13.43 4.14 -10.75
N LEU A 66 -12.56 4.31 -9.74
CA LEU A 66 -11.81 3.22 -9.14
C LEU A 66 -12.74 2.17 -8.52
N TYR A 67 -13.73 2.59 -7.74
CA TYR A 67 -14.64 1.65 -7.09
C TYR A 67 -15.53 0.90 -8.07
N GLU A 68 -16.05 1.59 -9.08
CA GLU A 68 -16.86 1.00 -10.15
C GLU A 68 -16.07 -0.05 -10.92
N ARG A 69 -14.82 0.24 -11.29
CA ARG A 69 -13.96 -0.72 -11.99
C ARG A 69 -13.54 -1.89 -11.11
N ALA A 70 -13.31 -1.67 -9.82
CA ALA A 70 -12.87 -2.72 -8.88
C ALA A 70 -13.97 -3.74 -8.60
N LEU A 71 -15.21 -3.28 -8.45
CA LEU A 71 -16.38 -4.13 -8.24
C LEU A 71 -16.92 -4.70 -9.55
N GLY A 72 -16.72 -3.97 -10.65
CA GLY A 72 -17.40 -4.18 -11.92
C GLY A 72 -18.76 -3.47 -11.93
N GLU A 73 -19.10 -2.86 -13.08
CA GLU A 73 -20.31 -2.04 -13.28
C GLU A 73 -21.58 -2.72 -12.75
N ARG A 74 -21.79 -4.00 -13.12
CA ARG A 74 -22.96 -4.77 -12.67
C ARG A 74 -23.08 -4.88 -11.15
N VAL A 75 -21.99 -5.18 -10.46
CA VAL A 75 -22.01 -5.37 -8.99
C VAL A 75 -22.12 -4.03 -8.29
N TYR A 76 -21.45 -3.00 -8.82
CA TYR A 76 -21.55 -1.64 -8.33
C TYR A 76 -23.00 -1.14 -8.38
N ASP A 77 -23.67 -1.29 -9.52
CA ASP A 77 -25.06 -0.91 -9.71
C ASP A 77 -26.01 -1.72 -8.82
N GLU A 78 -25.76 -3.03 -8.67
CA GLU A 78 -26.54 -3.90 -7.81
C GLU A 78 -26.44 -3.47 -6.33
N MET A 79 -25.23 -3.15 -5.85
CA MET A 79 -25.01 -2.65 -4.49
C MET A 79 -25.69 -1.29 -4.26
N MET A 80 -25.67 -0.41 -5.25
CA MET A 80 -26.36 0.89 -5.20
C MET A 80 -27.88 0.71 -5.17
N ALA A 81 -28.42 -0.17 -6.01
CA ALA A 81 -29.85 -0.50 -6.06
C ALA A 81 -30.35 -1.14 -4.75
N ASP A 82 -29.53 -1.97 -4.12
CA ASP A 82 -29.82 -2.61 -2.83
C ASP A 82 -29.66 -1.65 -1.63
N GLY A 83 -29.27 -0.39 -1.86
CA GLY A 83 -29.12 0.62 -0.81
C GLY A 83 -27.94 0.35 0.12
N VAL A 84 -26.88 -0.31 -0.36
CA VAL A 84 -25.67 -0.51 0.42
C VAL A 84 -25.05 0.84 0.76
N SER A 85 -24.76 1.07 2.05
CA SER A 85 -24.19 2.33 2.50
C SER A 85 -22.81 2.58 1.88
N TRP A 86 -22.48 3.86 1.66
CA TRP A 86 -21.20 4.27 1.06
C TRP A 86 -19.97 3.64 1.73
N GLY A 87 -19.94 3.57 3.07
CA GLY A 87 -18.84 2.95 3.80
C GLY A 87 -18.67 1.46 3.50
N LYS A 88 -19.78 0.72 3.36
CA LYS A 88 -19.76 -0.71 2.99
C LYS A 88 -19.35 -0.91 1.54
N LEU A 89 -19.81 -0.04 0.64
CA LEU A 89 -19.43 -0.06 -0.77
C LEU A 89 -17.93 0.22 -0.93
N LYS A 90 -17.42 1.26 -0.28
CA LYS A 90 -15.99 1.60 -0.27
C LYS A 90 -15.14 0.47 0.31
N HIS A 91 -15.59 -0.14 1.41
CA HIS A 91 -14.90 -1.29 1.99
C HIS A 91 -14.81 -2.46 1.00
N ALA A 92 -15.93 -2.83 0.38
CA ALA A 92 -15.97 -3.89 -0.62
C ALA A 92 -15.10 -3.59 -1.85
N ALA A 93 -15.11 -2.35 -2.33
CA ALA A 93 -14.32 -1.94 -3.47
C ALA A 93 -12.80 -1.98 -3.20
N ILE A 94 -12.37 -1.57 -2.00
CA ILE A 94 -10.97 -1.67 -1.59
C ILE A 94 -10.55 -3.14 -1.42
N THR A 95 -11.41 -3.99 -0.85
CA THR A 95 -11.18 -5.44 -0.77
C THR A 95 -11.00 -6.04 -2.17
N ALA A 96 -11.86 -5.66 -3.13
CA ALA A 96 -11.77 -6.11 -4.51
C ALA A 96 -10.46 -5.67 -5.17
N MET A 97 -10.07 -4.41 -5.00
CA MET A 97 -8.79 -3.89 -5.51
C MET A 97 -7.58 -4.65 -4.93
N MET A 98 -7.59 -4.97 -3.63
CA MET A 98 -6.53 -5.76 -2.99
C MET A 98 -6.45 -7.19 -3.51
N TRP A 99 -7.59 -7.78 -3.89
CA TRP A 99 -7.64 -9.08 -4.53
C TRP A 99 -7.08 -9.04 -5.95
N HIS A 100 -7.50 -8.06 -6.75
CA HIS A 100 -7.06 -7.87 -8.14
C HIS A 100 -5.55 -7.61 -8.26
N VAL A 101 -5.00 -6.74 -7.41
CA VAL A 101 -3.58 -6.33 -7.49
C VAL A 101 -2.68 -7.24 -6.65
N GLY A 102 -3.18 -7.70 -5.51
CA GLY A 102 -2.43 -8.46 -4.53
C GLY A 102 -2.74 -9.95 -4.61
N ASN A 103 -3.37 -10.44 -3.54
CA ASN A 103 -3.80 -11.83 -3.43
C ASN A 103 -5.01 -11.93 -2.49
N ILE A 104 -5.66 -13.09 -2.52
CA ILE A 104 -6.84 -13.35 -1.69
C ILE A 104 -6.57 -13.15 -0.19
N ALA A 105 -5.40 -13.54 0.31
CA ALA A 105 -5.04 -13.41 1.72
C ALA A 105 -4.91 -11.94 2.18
N ALA A 106 -4.44 -11.05 1.30
CA ALA A 106 -4.41 -9.61 1.58
C ALA A 106 -5.82 -9.02 1.62
N ALA A 107 -6.67 -9.42 0.68
CA ALA A 107 -8.07 -9.00 0.62
C ALA A 107 -8.85 -9.46 1.87
N GLU A 108 -8.70 -10.71 2.30
CA GLU A 108 -9.34 -11.26 3.50
C GLU A 108 -8.95 -10.50 4.77
N ARG A 109 -7.65 -10.22 4.96
CA ARG A 109 -7.17 -9.45 6.12
C ARG A 109 -7.78 -8.06 6.18
N PHE A 110 -7.92 -7.38 5.04
CA PHE A 110 -8.57 -6.07 5.00
C PHE A 110 -10.08 -6.20 5.23
N TRP A 111 -10.72 -7.22 4.65
CA TRP A 111 -12.14 -7.48 4.85
C TRP A 111 -12.50 -7.68 6.33
N GLU A 112 -11.76 -8.52 7.04
CA GLU A 112 -11.93 -8.82 8.47
C GLU A 112 -11.60 -7.63 9.38
N ALA A 113 -10.73 -6.72 8.94
CA ALA A 113 -10.41 -5.49 9.66
C ALA A 113 -11.60 -4.51 9.77
N GLY A 114 -12.72 -4.76 9.07
CA GLY A 114 -14.02 -4.15 9.38
C GLY A 114 -14.12 -2.65 9.10
N ALA A 115 -13.41 -2.16 8.08
CA ALA A 115 -13.34 -0.74 7.72
C ALA A 115 -12.82 0.19 8.83
N ASP A 116 -12.18 -0.34 9.88
CA ASP A 116 -11.42 0.49 10.81
C ASP A 116 -10.20 1.05 10.05
N PRO A 117 -10.11 2.38 9.82
CA PRO A 117 -9.02 2.99 9.09
C PRO A 117 -7.67 2.67 9.72
N GLU A 118 -7.61 2.44 11.05
CA GLU A 118 -6.39 2.02 11.75
C GLU A 118 -6.10 0.53 11.54
N ALA A 119 -7.10 -0.35 11.50
CA ALA A 119 -6.89 -1.79 11.29
C ALA A 119 -6.52 -2.13 9.84
N GLY A 120 -7.06 -1.42 8.84
CA GLY A 120 -6.59 -1.50 7.44
C GLY A 120 -5.14 -1.03 7.27
N ARG A 121 -4.73 -0.03 8.06
CA ARG A 121 -3.32 0.42 8.19
C ARG A 121 -2.46 -0.60 8.96
N GLU A 122 -3.03 -1.43 9.82
CA GLU A 122 -2.31 -2.44 10.58
C GLU A 122 -2.15 -3.76 9.80
N ALA A 123 -3.16 -4.14 9.02
CA ALA A 123 -3.15 -5.28 8.09
C ALA A 123 -2.13 -5.12 6.94
N THR A 124 -1.86 -3.87 6.53
CA THR A 124 -0.76 -3.48 5.62
C THR A 124 0.60 -3.40 6.35
N GLY A 125 0.69 -3.94 7.58
CA GLY A 125 1.93 -4.19 8.32
C GLY A 125 2.50 -2.98 9.05
N THR A 126 1.80 -1.84 9.16
CA THR A 126 2.49 -0.59 9.45
C THR A 126 2.64 -0.21 10.92
N ARG A 127 1.90 -0.77 11.89
CA ARG A 127 2.09 -0.40 13.32
C ARG A 127 2.96 -1.38 14.11
N ALA A 128 2.72 -2.68 13.94
CA ALA A 128 3.52 -3.73 14.58
C ALA A 128 4.98 -3.69 14.11
N SER A 129 5.22 -3.48 12.81
CA SER A 129 6.56 -3.28 12.26
C SER A 129 7.25 -2.05 12.86
N ARG A 130 6.56 -0.89 12.92
CA ARG A 130 7.11 0.33 13.56
C ARG A 130 7.40 0.16 15.05
N ARG A 131 6.57 -0.58 15.80
CA ARG A 131 6.86 -0.89 17.22
C ARG A 131 8.07 -1.80 17.36
N ALA A 132 8.21 -2.81 16.50
CA ALA A 132 9.40 -3.67 16.47
C ALA A 132 10.67 -2.88 16.07
N SER A 133 10.59 -1.99 15.07
CA SER A 133 11.71 -1.13 14.65
C SER A 133 12.09 -0.11 15.73
N LYS A 134 11.12 0.46 16.46
CA LYS A 134 11.39 1.37 17.60
C LYS A 134 11.99 0.64 18.80
N ALA A 135 11.58 -0.59 19.05
CA ALA A 135 12.16 -1.42 20.12
C ALA A 135 13.61 -1.80 19.80
N VAL A 136 13.92 -2.14 18.55
CA VAL A 136 15.29 -2.41 18.10
C VAL A 136 16.17 -1.15 18.11
N ALA A 137 15.63 0.01 17.69
CA ALA A 137 16.36 1.28 17.72
C ALA A 137 16.66 1.79 19.14
N LYS A 138 15.82 1.45 20.14
CA LYS A 138 16.07 1.77 21.56
C LYS A 138 17.10 0.87 22.23
N SER A 139 17.41 -0.29 21.66
CA SER A 139 18.40 -1.23 22.19
C SER A 139 19.76 -1.16 21.49
N ALA A 140 19.95 -0.26 20.53
CA ALA A 140 21.27 -0.01 19.94
C ALA A 140 22.09 0.85 20.92
N PRO A 141 23.19 0.33 21.52
CA PRO A 141 24.05 1.12 22.37
C PRO A 141 24.64 2.30 21.57
N SER A 142 24.56 3.51 22.13
CA SER A 142 25.08 4.71 21.50
C SER A 142 26.57 4.55 21.18
N ARG A 143 26.93 4.63 19.90
CA ARG A 143 28.31 4.63 19.43
C ARG A 143 29.03 5.85 20.03
N ALA A 144 29.82 5.60 21.08
CA ALA A 144 30.56 6.63 21.80
C ALA A 144 31.52 7.39 20.86
N SER A 145 31.51 8.71 21.00
CA SER A 145 32.38 9.68 20.33
C SER A 145 33.86 9.36 20.58
N ARG A 146 34.63 9.09 19.52
CA ARG A 146 36.10 9.19 19.57
C ARG A 146 36.50 10.60 19.18
N SER A 147 36.72 11.43 20.19
CA SER A 147 37.41 12.71 20.06
C SER A 147 38.91 12.43 19.92
N THR A 148 39.53 12.83 18.81
CA THR A 148 40.99 12.87 18.67
C THR A 148 41.42 14.33 18.55
N THR A 149 41.91 14.88 19.66
CA THR A 149 42.63 16.15 19.72
C THR A 149 44.01 15.95 19.09
N THR A 150 44.33 16.69 18.03
CA THR A 150 45.72 16.91 17.61
C THR A 150 46.08 18.37 17.83
N ASP A 151 46.66 18.61 19.01
CA ASP A 151 47.43 19.81 19.35
C ASP A 151 48.73 19.84 18.55
N GLY A 152 49.06 21.00 17.98
CA GLY A 152 50.38 21.23 17.39
C GLY A 152 50.46 22.39 16.39
N LYS A 153 50.61 23.62 16.88
CA LYS A 153 51.25 24.72 16.14
C LYS A 153 52.02 25.60 17.13
N PRO A 154 53.23 26.08 16.79
CA PRO A 154 53.38 27.38 16.10
C PRO A 154 54.49 27.39 15.01
N LYS A 155 54.36 28.01 13.81
CA LYS A 155 54.59 29.42 13.35
C LYS A 155 56.09 29.87 13.40
N PRO A 156 56.63 30.84 12.60
CA PRO A 156 56.35 31.42 11.25
C PRO A 156 57.60 31.49 10.29
N GLN A 157 57.42 32.21 9.16
CA GLN A 157 58.19 32.45 7.90
C GLN A 157 59.61 33.09 7.92
N ALA A 158 60.33 32.93 6.78
CA ALA A 158 61.16 33.88 5.99
C ALA A 158 62.48 33.21 5.51
N ALA A 159 63.11 33.40 4.35
CA ALA A 159 63.03 34.28 3.18
C ALA A 159 63.85 33.64 2.02
N LEU A 160 63.53 33.94 0.75
CA LEU A 160 64.49 33.97 -0.37
C LEU A 160 65.22 35.33 -0.34
N PRO A 161 66.41 35.60 -0.95
CA PRO A 161 66.90 35.05 -2.24
C PRO A 161 68.45 34.90 -2.40
N GLY A 162 68.90 34.43 -3.57
CA GLY A 162 70.01 35.09 -4.29
C GLY A 162 71.21 34.26 -4.77
N ALA A 163 71.45 34.36 -6.09
CA ALA A 163 72.67 34.16 -6.89
C ALA A 163 73.18 32.74 -7.15
#